data_AF-A0A7V5RQS6-F1
#
_entry.id   AF-A0A7V5RQS6-F1
#
_cell.length_a   1.000
_cell.length_b   1.000
_cell.length_c   1.000
_cell.angle_alpha   90.00
_cell.angle_beta   90.00
_cell.angle_gamma   90.00
#
_symmetry.space_group_name_H-M   'P 1'
#
loop_
_entity.id
_entity.type
_entity.pdbx_description
1 polymer ?
#
loop_
_entity_poly.entity_id
_entity_poly.type
_entity_poly.pdbx_seq_one_letter_code
_entity_poly.pdbx_strand_id
1 'polypeptide(L)'
;MKRKAMILNGNIKMRLLAILLLLALPLMSQDVEDIIEEVQDTYEDMDNFTAAFKRVESFKLTGTVSETTGKVWIKEGTKYRFESDEQQVITDGKTVWSYNAINNQVIVDRVRTESGALLPRDMLFKYPKEYFSTLLRTEKEDGKDIFVIKLTPKGKVTGVVKSMKIWVQDDNWLIKKIEITDLNNNSTKFEISNIDTNTRLSDDLFSYKDIPGVRVIDMR
;
A
#
# COMPACT_ATOMS: atom_id res chain seq x y z
N MET A 1 -57.40 -13.18 -76.49
CA MET A 1 -57.15 -12.81 -75.07
C MET A 1 -55.73 -13.25 -74.71
N LYS A 2 -54.70 -12.43 -75.01
CA LYS A 2 -53.95 -11.50 -74.15
C LYS A 2 -53.33 -12.10 -72.87
N ARG A 3 -51.99 -12.02 -72.86
CA ARG A 3 -50.95 -12.39 -71.89
C ARG A 3 -51.05 -11.62 -70.54
N LYS A 4 -50.46 -12.18 -69.47
CA LYS A 4 -49.24 -11.65 -68.84
C LYS A 4 -48.71 -12.57 -67.73
N ALA A 5 -47.43 -12.89 -67.83
CA ALA A 5 -46.59 -13.39 -66.75
C ALA A 5 -46.19 -12.23 -65.83
N MET A 6 -45.99 -12.50 -64.54
CA MET A 6 -45.35 -11.58 -63.60
C MET A 6 -44.21 -12.31 -62.90
N ILE A 7 -42.99 -11.91 -63.26
CA ILE A 7 -41.75 -12.20 -62.54
C ILE A 7 -41.63 -11.17 -61.42
N LEU A 8 -41.20 -11.56 -60.23
CA LEU A 8 -40.26 -10.74 -59.46
C LEU A 8 -39.40 -11.62 -58.55
N ASN A 9 -38.11 -11.71 -58.93
CA ASN A 9 -37.00 -12.16 -58.11
C ASN A 9 -36.76 -11.21 -56.93
N GLY A 10 -36.36 -11.73 -55.78
CA GLY A 10 -35.90 -10.90 -54.65
C GLY A 10 -35.24 -11.69 -53.51
N ASN A 11 -33.96 -12.04 -53.69
CA ASN A 11 -32.92 -12.20 -52.66
C ASN A 11 -33.30 -12.78 -51.27
N ILE A 12 -33.35 -14.12 -51.17
CA ILE A 12 -33.46 -14.85 -49.88
C ILE A 12 -32.09 -15.11 -49.21
N LYS A 13 -30.96 -14.77 -49.84
CA LYS A 13 -29.62 -15.10 -49.33
C LYS A 13 -29.00 -14.09 -48.34
N MET A 14 -29.78 -13.19 -47.75
CA MET A 14 -29.24 -12.12 -46.91
C MET A 14 -30.01 -11.96 -45.59
N ARG A 15 -30.25 -13.08 -44.89
CA ARG A 15 -30.82 -13.09 -43.53
C ARG A 15 -30.20 -14.19 -42.68
N LEU A 16 -28.87 -14.19 -42.55
CA LEU A 16 -28.18 -15.08 -41.60
C LEU A 16 -26.83 -14.53 -41.13
N LEU A 17 -26.62 -13.22 -41.24
CA LEU A 17 -25.38 -12.54 -40.84
C LEU A 17 -25.65 -11.36 -39.91
N ALA A 18 -26.46 -11.57 -38.86
CA ALA A 18 -26.73 -10.55 -37.86
C ALA A 18 -26.99 -11.15 -36.46
N ILE A 19 -26.35 -12.29 -36.15
CA ILE A 19 -26.30 -12.84 -34.78
C ILE A 19 -24.84 -13.22 -34.49
N LEU A 20 -23.96 -12.23 -34.58
CA LEU A 20 -22.78 -12.19 -33.73
C LEU A 20 -22.90 -10.90 -32.93
N LEU A 21 -23.91 -10.89 -32.05
CA LEU A 21 -23.99 -9.92 -30.97
C LEU A 21 -22.76 -10.19 -30.12
N LEU A 22 -21.72 -9.39 -30.30
CA LEU A 22 -20.63 -9.28 -29.35
C LEU A 22 -21.29 -9.10 -27.98
N LEU A 23 -21.22 -10.14 -27.14
CA LEU A 23 -21.18 -9.91 -25.70
C LEU A 23 -19.87 -9.17 -25.43
N ALA A 24 -19.89 -7.86 -25.69
CA ALA A 24 -19.03 -6.95 -24.98
C ALA A 24 -19.56 -6.96 -23.55
N LEU A 25 -19.10 -7.94 -22.76
CA LEU A 25 -19.17 -7.80 -21.31
C LEU A 25 -18.48 -6.46 -21.03
N PRO A 26 -19.12 -5.49 -20.35
CA PRO A 26 -18.39 -4.37 -19.86
C PRO A 26 -17.27 -4.96 -19.00
N LEU A 27 -16.02 -4.80 -19.44
CA LEU A 27 -14.89 -4.84 -18.52
C LEU A 27 -15.26 -3.78 -17.49
N MET A 28 -15.76 -4.22 -16.34
CA MET A 28 -15.92 -3.38 -15.17
C MET A 28 -14.50 -2.95 -14.84
N SER A 29 -14.08 -1.83 -15.40
CA SER A 29 -12.90 -1.13 -14.93
C SER A 29 -13.28 -0.70 -13.54
N GLN A 30 -12.82 -1.43 -12.53
CA GLN A 30 -13.02 -1.06 -11.14
C GLN A 30 -12.43 0.33 -10.96
N ASP A 31 -13.19 1.23 -10.36
CA ASP A 31 -12.71 2.59 -10.16
C ASP A 31 -11.55 2.55 -9.17
N VAL A 32 -10.51 3.34 -9.39
CA VAL A 32 -9.34 3.31 -8.49
C VAL A 32 -9.73 3.83 -7.11
N GLU A 33 -10.72 4.72 -7.05
CA GLU A 33 -11.35 5.17 -5.82
C GLU A 33 -12.00 4.01 -5.05
N ASP A 34 -12.74 3.12 -5.71
CA ASP A 34 -13.36 1.94 -5.08
C ASP A 34 -12.28 1.01 -4.49
N ILE A 35 -11.19 0.76 -5.23
CA ILE A 35 -10.08 -0.06 -4.73
C ILE A 35 -9.46 0.56 -3.48
N ILE A 36 -9.30 1.88 -3.48
CA ILE A 36 -8.71 2.59 -2.34
C ILE A 36 -9.65 2.61 -1.14
N GLU A 37 -10.97 2.67 -1.35
CA GLU A 37 -11.98 2.54 -0.29
C GLU A 37 -11.91 1.15 0.35
N GLU A 38 -11.91 0.08 -0.45
CA GLU A 38 -11.77 -1.30 0.05
C GLU A 38 -10.46 -1.53 0.82
N VAL A 39 -9.35 -0.94 0.36
CA VAL A 39 -8.08 -0.95 1.10
C VAL A 39 -8.23 -0.22 2.43
N GLN A 40 -8.86 0.95 2.47
CA GLN A 40 -9.04 1.70 3.70
C GLN A 40 -9.88 0.93 4.71
N ASP A 41 -11.04 0.42 4.30
CA ASP A 41 -11.94 -0.35 5.13
C ASP A 41 -11.26 -1.60 5.68
N THR A 42 -10.55 -2.32 4.81
CA THR A 42 -9.78 -3.52 5.18
C THR A 42 -8.79 -3.23 6.31
N TYR A 43 -8.02 -2.14 6.21
CA TYR A 43 -7.04 -1.82 7.25
C TYR A 43 -7.70 -1.20 8.49
N GLU A 44 -8.76 -0.41 8.37
CA GLU A 44 -9.48 0.19 9.51
C GLU A 44 -10.15 -0.85 10.42
N ASP A 45 -10.65 -1.92 9.82
CA ASP A 45 -11.29 -3.03 10.56
C ASP A 45 -10.26 -3.98 11.20
N MET A 46 -8.95 -3.81 10.95
CA MET A 46 -7.91 -4.65 11.54
C MET A 46 -7.59 -4.26 12.99
N ASP A 47 -8.04 -5.10 13.92
CA ASP A 47 -7.61 -5.03 15.33
C ASP A 47 -6.13 -5.37 15.51
N ASN A 48 -5.60 -6.29 14.71
CA ASN A 48 -4.21 -6.72 14.77
C ASN A 48 -3.66 -6.94 13.36
N PHE A 49 -2.39 -6.58 13.17
CA PHE A 49 -1.67 -6.84 11.93
C PHE A 49 -0.21 -7.14 12.26
N THR A 50 0.30 -8.25 11.75
CA THR A 50 1.72 -8.58 11.81
C THR A 50 2.23 -8.93 10.43
N ALA A 51 3.47 -8.57 10.13
CA ALA A 51 4.11 -8.94 8.88
C ALA A 51 5.64 -8.95 9.01
N ALA A 52 6.28 -9.69 8.11
CA ALA A 52 7.69 -9.51 7.80
C ALA A 52 7.85 -8.48 6.67
N PHE A 53 8.91 -7.69 6.71
CA PHE A 53 9.24 -6.76 5.65
C PHE A 53 10.68 -6.92 5.16
N LYS A 54 10.88 -6.55 3.89
CA LYS A 54 12.18 -6.22 3.30
C LYS A 54 12.13 -4.77 2.82
N ARG A 55 13.00 -3.93 3.37
CA ARG A 55 13.17 -2.53 3.01
C ARG A 55 14.42 -2.38 2.14
N VAL A 56 14.28 -1.76 0.98
CA VAL A 56 15.40 -1.41 0.10
C VAL A 56 15.40 0.10 -0.09
N GLU A 57 16.49 0.74 0.31
CA GLU A 57 16.69 2.18 0.16
C GLU A 57 17.72 2.43 -0.93
N SER A 58 17.45 3.37 -1.82
CA SER A 58 18.30 3.70 -2.96
C SER A 58 18.47 5.21 -3.03
N PHE A 59 19.69 5.68 -2.81
CA PHE A 59 20.05 7.09 -2.83
C PHE A 59 20.49 7.51 -4.21
N LYS A 60 19.73 8.40 -4.86
CA LYS A 60 19.93 8.73 -6.28
C LYS A 60 21.27 9.42 -6.55
N LEU A 61 21.70 10.27 -5.63
CA LEU A 61 22.91 11.08 -5.77
C LEU A 61 24.18 10.23 -5.65
N THR A 62 24.23 9.31 -4.69
CA THR A 62 25.42 8.50 -4.40
C THR A 62 25.40 7.15 -5.11
N GLY A 63 24.24 6.69 -5.58
CA GLY A 63 24.04 5.33 -6.08
C GLY A 63 24.06 4.26 -4.97
N THR A 64 24.13 4.67 -3.70
CA THR A 64 24.14 3.75 -2.56
C THR A 64 22.80 3.03 -2.46
N VAL A 65 22.87 1.72 -2.25
CA VAL A 65 21.71 0.87 -1.96
C VAL A 65 21.94 0.19 -0.62
N SER A 66 20.94 0.22 0.26
CA SER A 66 20.92 -0.54 1.50
C SER A 66 19.67 -1.40 1.58
N GLU A 67 19.81 -2.54 2.23
CA GLU A 67 18.72 -3.49 2.45
C GLU A 67 18.61 -3.79 3.94
N THR A 68 17.39 -3.72 4.45
CA THR A 68 17.07 -4.03 5.85
C THR A 68 15.88 -4.96 5.86
N THR A 69 15.95 -6.05 6.63
CA THR A 69 14.78 -6.92 6.86
C THR A 69 14.31 -6.81 8.30
N GLY A 70 13.06 -7.17 8.55
CA GLY A 70 12.52 -7.10 9.88
C GLY A 70 11.05 -7.48 9.98
N LYS A 71 10.44 -7.09 11.09
CA LYS A 71 9.04 -7.37 11.40
C LYS A 71 8.31 -6.14 11.89
N VAL A 72 7.01 -6.14 11.62
CA VAL A 72 6.08 -5.11 12.06
C VAL A 72 4.91 -5.74 12.80
N TRP A 73 4.45 -5.07 13.85
CA TRP A 73 3.25 -5.39 14.61
C TRP A 73 2.44 -4.13 14.80
N ILE A 74 1.13 -4.23 14.61
CA ILE A 74 0.17 -3.15 14.75
C ILE A 74 -1.02 -3.69 15.53
N LYS A 75 -1.49 -2.91 16.51
CA LYS A 75 -2.67 -3.24 17.29
C LYS A 75 -3.57 -2.01 17.46
N GLU A 76 -4.87 -2.21 17.28
CA GLU A 76 -5.93 -1.19 17.47
C GLU A 76 -5.65 0.09 16.67
N GLY A 77 -5.00 -0.06 15.51
CA GLY A 77 -4.52 1.03 14.66
C GLY A 77 -3.51 2.01 15.29
N THR A 78 -3.27 1.97 16.61
CA THR A 78 -2.54 3.02 17.35
C THR A 78 -1.23 2.56 17.95
N LYS A 79 -1.17 1.31 18.42
CA LYS A 79 0.04 0.70 18.96
C LYS A 79 0.81 0.05 17.83
N TYR A 80 2.12 0.28 17.81
CA TYR A 80 2.96 -0.13 16.70
C TYR A 80 4.37 -0.50 17.17
N ARG A 81 4.92 -1.58 16.60
CA ARG A 81 6.32 -1.98 16.76
C ARG A 81 6.91 -2.29 15.39
N PHE A 82 8.06 -1.69 15.12
CA PHE A 82 8.95 -2.00 14.01
C PHE A 82 10.26 -2.49 14.57
N GLU A 83 10.78 -3.56 14.01
CA GLU A 83 12.05 -4.12 14.46
C GLU A 83 12.86 -4.64 13.29
N SER A 84 14.10 -4.19 13.21
CA SER A 84 15.18 -4.76 12.42
C SER A 84 16.44 -4.86 13.27
N ASP A 85 17.50 -5.45 12.72
CA ASP A 85 18.80 -5.53 13.39
C ASP A 85 19.42 -4.14 13.68
N GLU A 86 19.01 -3.11 12.92
CA GLU A 86 19.57 -1.77 13.00
C GLU A 86 18.71 -0.78 13.79
N GLN A 87 17.39 -1.02 13.85
CA GLN A 87 16.43 -0.05 14.35
C GLN A 87 15.26 -0.75 15.03
N GLN A 88 14.79 -0.15 16.13
CA GLN A 88 13.52 -0.51 16.74
C GLN A 88 12.68 0.75 16.96
N VAL A 89 11.44 0.74 16.50
CA VAL A 89 10.47 1.83 16.78
C VAL A 89 9.28 1.22 17.49
N ILE A 90 9.01 1.68 18.71
CA ILE A 90 7.85 1.24 19.51
C ILE A 90 6.96 2.45 19.78
N THR A 91 5.65 2.25 19.75
CA THR A 91 4.70 3.22 20.30
C THR A 91 3.52 2.52 20.97
N ASP A 92 3.11 3.08 22.10
CA ASP A 92 1.91 2.72 22.85
C ASP A 92 0.67 3.54 22.39
N GLY A 93 0.80 4.31 21.30
CA GLY A 93 -0.19 5.25 20.80
C GLY A 93 -0.08 6.67 21.37
N LYS A 94 0.79 6.91 22.37
CA LYS A 94 1.01 8.22 23.00
C LYS A 94 2.47 8.68 22.91
N THR A 95 3.39 7.77 23.17
CA THR A 95 4.85 7.99 23.13
C THR A 95 5.45 7.13 22.03
N VAL A 96 6.50 7.63 21.37
CA VAL A 96 7.31 6.88 20.41
C VAL A 96 8.72 6.75 20.97
N TRP A 97 9.23 5.53 20.99
CA TRP A 97 10.62 5.22 21.32
C TRP A 97 11.32 4.72 20.06
N SER A 98 12.30 5.47 19.59
CA SER A 98 13.10 5.14 18.40
C SER A 98 14.52 4.78 18.82
N TYR A 99 14.83 3.50 18.85
CA TYR A 99 16.17 2.97 19.05
C TYR A 99 16.92 2.87 17.73
N ASN A 100 18.18 3.30 17.72
CA ASN A 100 19.12 3.12 16.63
C ASN A 100 20.36 2.40 17.17
N ALA A 101 20.68 1.23 16.61
CA ALA A 101 21.78 0.39 17.06
C ALA A 101 23.15 1.02 16.76
N ILE A 102 23.29 1.70 15.61
CA ILE A 102 24.55 2.35 15.19
C ILE A 102 24.96 3.43 16.19
N ASN A 103 24.00 4.24 16.63
CA ASN A 103 24.23 5.32 17.57
C ASN A 103 24.13 4.88 19.03
N ASN A 104 23.75 3.62 19.28
CA ASN A 104 23.45 3.06 20.60
C ASN A 104 22.57 4.01 21.44
N GLN A 105 21.47 4.45 20.83
CA GLN A 105 20.65 5.55 21.35
C GLN A 105 19.15 5.28 21.17
N VAL A 106 18.36 5.68 22.17
CA VAL A 106 16.90 5.85 22.09
C VAL A 106 16.53 7.33 22.11
N ILE A 107 15.66 7.71 21.17
CA ILE A 107 14.95 8.99 21.19
C ILE A 107 13.52 8.74 21.62
N VAL A 108 13.03 9.51 22.59
CA VAL A 108 11.66 9.46 23.11
C VAL A 108 10.92 10.73 22.71
N ASP A 109 9.77 10.61 22.05
CA ASP A 109 8.93 11.77 21.65
C ASP A 109 7.44 11.43 21.86
N ARG A 110 6.56 12.41 21.78
CA ARG A 110 5.12 12.18 21.70
C ARG A 110 4.74 11.77 20.28
N VAL A 111 3.71 10.93 20.14
CA VAL A 111 3.07 10.70 18.84
C VAL A 111 2.52 12.04 18.35
N ARG A 112 3.02 12.52 17.21
CA ARG A 112 2.51 13.70 16.53
C ARG A 112 1.80 13.26 15.27
N THR A 113 0.58 13.74 15.06
CA THR A 113 -0.20 13.50 13.83
C THR A 113 0.45 14.09 12.57
N GLU A 114 1.39 15.02 12.75
CA GLU A 114 2.08 15.77 11.68
C GLU A 114 3.61 15.59 11.69
N SER A 115 4.16 14.56 12.34
CA SER A 115 5.59 14.31 12.18
C SER A 115 5.85 13.95 10.73
N GLY A 116 6.68 14.72 10.02
CA GLY A 116 7.13 14.40 8.66
C GLY A 116 7.95 13.11 8.53
N ALA A 117 7.97 12.28 9.57
CA ALA A 117 8.54 10.95 9.59
C ALA A 117 7.65 9.98 8.80
N LEU A 118 8.26 9.20 7.91
CA LEU A 118 7.59 8.12 7.19
C LEU A 118 7.37 6.93 8.13
N LEU A 119 6.30 6.97 8.92
CA LEU A 119 5.90 5.82 9.73
C LEU A 119 5.26 4.77 8.81
N PRO A 120 5.67 3.49 8.86
CA PRO A 120 5.03 2.44 8.06
C PRO A 120 3.52 2.33 8.29
N ARG A 121 3.03 2.66 9.50
CA ARG A 121 1.59 2.84 9.75
C ARG A 121 0.97 3.91 8.84
N ASP A 122 1.57 5.08 8.71
CA ASP A 122 1.01 6.15 7.88
C ASP A 122 0.94 5.73 6.40
N MET A 123 1.88 4.89 5.96
CA MET A 123 1.90 4.34 4.60
C MET A 123 0.75 3.38 4.32
N LEU A 124 0.27 2.68 5.35
CA LEU A 124 -0.83 1.73 5.25
C LEU A 124 -2.20 2.40 5.49
N PHE A 125 -2.29 3.28 6.50
CA PHE A 125 -3.57 3.78 7.02
C PHE A 125 -3.89 5.24 6.66
N LYS A 126 -2.87 6.08 6.43
CA LYS A 126 -3.06 7.54 6.28
C LYS A 126 -2.97 7.99 4.81
N TYR A 127 -1.90 7.63 4.12
CA TYR A 127 -1.63 8.16 2.78
C TYR A 127 -2.63 7.76 1.71
N PRO A 128 -3.25 6.56 1.71
CA PRO A 128 -4.35 6.27 0.80
C PRO A 128 -5.50 7.29 0.86
N LYS A 129 -5.76 7.92 2.03
CA LYS A 129 -6.81 8.94 2.21
C LYS A 129 -6.40 10.31 1.68
N GLU A 130 -5.17 10.73 1.95
CA GLU A 130 -4.69 12.10 1.72
C GLU A 130 -4.13 12.33 0.30
N TYR A 131 -4.05 11.29 -0.53
CA TYR A 131 -3.41 11.32 -1.84
C TYR A 131 -4.42 11.12 -2.97
N PHE A 132 -4.14 11.68 -4.15
CA PHE A 132 -4.81 11.34 -5.39
C PHE A 132 -4.33 9.96 -5.85
N SER A 133 -5.29 9.11 -6.20
CA SER A 133 -5.10 7.76 -6.72
C SER A 133 -5.07 7.74 -8.24
N THR A 134 -4.23 6.88 -8.81
CA THR A 134 -4.24 6.57 -10.24
C THR A 134 -3.85 5.12 -10.43
N LEU A 135 -4.76 4.31 -10.97
CA LEU A 135 -4.44 2.94 -11.35
C LEU A 135 -3.47 2.97 -12.53
N LEU A 136 -2.26 2.48 -12.33
CA LEU A 136 -1.25 2.46 -13.40
C LEU A 136 -1.42 1.25 -14.31
N ARG A 137 -1.69 0.08 -13.69
CA ARG A 137 -1.86 -1.21 -14.36
C ARG A 137 -2.35 -2.27 -13.36
N THR A 138 -2.82 -3.37 -13.90
CA THR A 138 -3.07 -4.61 -13.17
C THR A 138 -2.07 -5.67 -13.62
N GLU A 139 -1.41 -6.31 -12.66
CA GLU A 139 -0.46 -7.41 -12.87
C GLU A 139 -1.07 -8.73 -12.39
N LYS A 140 -0.49 -9.86 -12.80
CA LYS A 140 -0.82 -11.18 -12.22
C LYS A 140 0.36 -11.70 -11.42
N GLU A 141 0.12 -12.09 -10.17
CA GLU A 141 1.09 -12.72 -9.29
C GLU A 141 0.44 -13.93 -8.62
N ASP A 142 1.03 -15.12 -8.76
CA ASP A 142 0.49 -16.39 -8.23
C ASP A 142 -1.00 -16.65 -8.56
N GLY A 143 -1.44 -16.19 -9.73
CA GLY A 143 -2.82 -16.36 -10.21
C GLY A 143 -3.82 -15.34 -9.66
N LYS A 144 -3.38 -14.39 -8.83
CA LYS A 144 -4.16 -13.27 -8.29
C LYS A 144 -3.89 -12.00 -9.06
N ASP A 145 -4.87 -11.11 -9.12
CA ASP A 145 -4.69 -9.79 -9.72
C ASP A 145 -4.08 -8.84 -8.68
N ILE A 146 -3.07 -8.08 -9.11
CA ILE A 146 -2.37 -7.09 -8.30
C ILE A 146 -2.56 -5.72 -8.93
N PHE A 147 -3.29 -4.84 -8.25
CA PHE A 147 -3.48 -3.45 -8.67
C PHE A 147 -2.26 -2.62 -8.30
N VAL A 148 -1.63 -2.01 -9.31
CA VAL A 148 -0.50 -1.11 -9.09
C VAL A 148 -1.01 0.33 -9.13
N ILE A 149 -1.13 0.94 -7.97
CA ILE A 149 -1.73 2.27 -7.81
C ILE A 149 -0.66 3.29 -7.47
N LYS A 150 -0.66 4.42 -8.18
CA LYS A 150 0.15 5.58 -7.84
C LYS A 150 -0.64 6.51 -6.94
N LEU A 151 0.00 6.94 -5.86
CA LEU A 151 -0.51 7.95 -4.95
C LEU A 151 0.32 9.23 -5.10
N THR A 152 -0.35 10.38 -5.29
CA THR A 152 0.28 11.71 -5.38
C THR A 152 -0.36 12.66 -4.36
N PRO A 153 0.41 13.46 -3.58
CA PRO A 153 -0.18 14.34 -2.55
C PRO A 153 -1.24 15.30 -3.11
N LYS A 154 -2.38 15.48 -2.40
CA LYS A 154 -3.48 16.38 -2.84
C LYS A 154 -3.18 17.88 -2.68
N GLY A 155 -2.15 18.27 -1.94
CA GLY A 155 -1.82 19.67 -1.62
C GLY A 155 -0.34 20.02 -1.82
N LYS A 156 0.08 21.22 -1.36
CA LYS A 156 1.50 21.57 -1.27
C LYS A 156 2.18 20.51 -0.41
N VAL A 157 3.25 19.91 -0.92
CA VAL A 157 3.99 18.81 -0.29
C VAL A 157 4.28 19.11 1.19
N THR A 158 3.44 18.63 2.10
CA THR A 158 3.68 18.68 3.55
C THR A 158 4.49 17.45 3.91
N GLY A 159 5.77 17.43 3.53
CA GLY A 159 6.66 16.32 3.81
C GLY A 159 7.79 16.16 2.79
N VAL A 160 8.48 15.03 2.89
CA VAL A 160 9.58 14.66 1.99
C VAL A 160 9.13 13.79 0.80
N VAL A 161 7.86 13.40 0.75
CA VAL A 161 7.34 12.44 -0.25
C VAL A 161 6.89 13.13 -1.52
N LYS A 162 7.54 12.81 -2.65
CA LYS A 162 7.17 13.26 -3.99
C LYS A 162 6.03 12.42 -4.58
N SER A 163 6.11 11.10 -4.46
CA SER A 163 5.05 10.18 -4.87
C SER A 163 5.21 8.83 -4.19
N MET A 164 4.13 8.05 -4.19
CA MET A 164 4.13 6.68 -3.71
C MET A 164 3.49 5.75 -4.74
N LYS A 165 3.91 4.49 -4.76
CA LYS A 165 3.22 3.40 -5.45
C LYS A 165 2.89 2.30 -4.44
N ILE A 166 1.70 1.73 -4.54
CA ILE A 166 1.27 0.58 -3.76
C ILE A 166 0.86 -0.55 -4.70
N TRP A 167 1.07 -1.79 -4.27
CA TRP A 167 0.63 -3.01 -4.94
C TRP A 167 -0.41 -3.68 -4.04
N VAL A 168 -1.65 -3.72 -4.49
CA VAL A 168 -2.81 -4.21 -3.73
C VAL A 168 -3.30 -5.51 -4.35
N GLN A 169 -3.46 -6.54 -3.54
CA GLN A 169 -4.01 -7.82 -3.98
C GLN A 169 -5.55 -7.77 -4.02
N ASP A 170 -6.15 -8.28 -5.10
CA ASP A 170 -7.58 -8.13 -5.39
C ASP A 170 -8.54 -8.86 -4.45
N ASP A 171 -8.11 -9.99 -3.88
CA ASP A 171 -8.99 -10.88 -3.11
C ASP A 171 -9.12 -10.51 -1.63
N ASN A 172 -8.19 -9.73 -1.09
CA ASN A 172 -8.10 -9.39 0.33
C ASN A 172 -7.68 -7.94 0.60
N TRP A 173 -7.48 -7.16 -0.46
CA TRP A 173 -7.10 -5.74 -0.40
C TRP A 173 -5.82 -5.44 0.38
N LEU A 174 -4.98 -6.45 0.61
CA LEU A 174 -3.71 -6.29 1.33
C LEU A 174 -2.66 -5.65 0.44
N ILE A 175 -1.93 -4.69 1.01
CA ILE A 175 -0.78 -4.07 0.36
C ILE A 175 0.43 -5.01 0.47
N LYS A 176 0.92 -5.48 -0.67
CA LYS A 176 2.09 -6.38 -0.79
C LYS A 176 3.41 -5.64 -0.93
N LYS A 177 3.36 -4.44 -1.52
CA LYS A 177 4.54 -3.62 -1.80
C LYS A 177 4.21 -2.15 -1.70
N ILE A 178 5.17 -1.37 -1.21
CA ILE A 178 5.11 0.08 -1.18
C ILE A 178 6.43 0.62 -1.72
N GLU A 179 6.37 1.60 -2.62
CA GLU A 179 7.54 2.33 -3.11
C GLU A 179 7.32 3.81 -2.92
N ILE A 180 8.16 4.43 -2.10
CA ILE A 180 8.20 5.87 -1.87
C ILE A 180 9.29 6.46 -2.74
N THR A 181 8.99 7.60 -3.36
CA THR A 181 10.00 8.48 -3.97
C THR A 181 9.99 9.80 -3.22
N ASP A 182 11.15 10.23 -2.70
CA ASP A 182 11.29 11.52 -2.02
C ASP A 182 11.53 12.68 -3.00
N LEU A 183 11.62 13.91 -2.48
CA LEU A 183 11.89 15.11 -3.28
C LEU A 183 13.28 15.10 -3.97
N ASN A 184 14.24 14.35 -3.43
CA ASN A 184 15.57 14.16 -4.01
C ASN A 184 15.61 13.00 -5.02
N ASN A 185 14.47 12.35 -5.28
CA ASN A 185 14.33 11.13 -6.07
C ASN A 185 15.05 9.92 -5.48
N ASN A 186 15.32 9.91 -4.18
CA ASN A 186 15.66 8.68 -3.48
C ASN A 186 14.43 7.78 -3.45
N SER A 187 14.65 6.47 -3.45
CA SER A 187 13.57 5.48 -3.41
C SER A 187 13.69 4.62 -2.16
N THR A 188 12.57 4.43 -1.48
CA THR A 188 12.44 3.45 -0.39
C THR A 188 11.35 2.46 -0.76
N LYS A 189 11.70 1.18 -0.89
CA LYS A 189 10.77 0.09 -1.22
C LYS A 189 10.57 -0.80 -0.02
N PHE A 190 9.33 -1.13 0.30
CA PHE A 190 8.97 -2.15 1.28
C PHE A 190 8.26 -3.28 0.55
N GLU A 191 8.74 -4.51 0.74
CA GLU A 191 8.06 -5.73 0.34
C GLU A 191 7.54 -6.41 1.61
N ILE A 192 6.24 -6.71 1.63
CA ILE A 192 5.51 -7.18 2.80
C ILE A 192 5.12 -8.63 2.58
N SER A 193 5.43 -9.48 3.56
CA SER A 193 5.21 -10.92 3.50
C SER A 193 4.77 -11.47 4.86
N ASN A 194 4.27 -12.71 4.88
CA ASN A 194 3.82 -13.39 6.10
C ASN A 194 2.84 -12.52 6.91
N ILE A 195 1.86 -11.92 6.21
CA ILE A 195 0.83 -11.10 6.85
C ILE A 195 -0.08 -12.02 7.67
N ASP A 196 -0.28 -11.68 8.94
CA ASP A 196 -1.24 -12.33 9.83
C ASP A 196 -2.02 -11.27 10.62
N THR A 197 -3.34 -11.33 10.46
CA THR A 197 -4.33 -10.43 11.07
C THR A 197 -5.15 -11.08 12.18
N ASN A 198 -4.96 -12.38 12.42
CA ASN A 198 -5.76 -13.16 13.37
C ASN A 198 -5.05 -13.37 14.72
N THR A 199 -3.74 -13.12 14.77
CA THR A 199 -2.96 -13.29 16.01
C THR A 199 -3.25 -12.20 17.02
N ARG A 200 -3.65 -12.61 18.24
CA ARG A 200 -3.83 -11.70 19.37
C ARG A 200 -2.48 -11.20 19.90
N LEU A 201 -2.30 -9.88 19.94
CA LEU A 201 -1.07 -9.25 20.41
C LEU A 201 -1.17 -8.77 21.87
N SER A 202 -0.16 -9.11 22.68
CA SER A 202 -0.01 -8.59 24.06
C SER A 202 0.37 -7.11 24.04
N ASP A 203 -0.16 -6.32 24.99
CA ASP A 203 0.20 -4.90 25.13
C ASP A 203 1.67 -4.69 25.52
N ASP A 204 2.30 -5.68 26.16
CA ASP A 204 3.72 -5.65 26.51
C ASP A 204 4.63 -5.54 25.28
N LEU A 205 4.15 -5.96 24.10
CA LEU A 205 4.89 -5.86 22.84
C LEU A 205 5.15 -4.39 22.45
N PHE A 206 4.23 -3.51 22.84
CA PHE A 206 4.20 -2.09 22.49
C PHE A 206 4.71 -1.19 23.62
N SER A 207 5.31 -1.79 24.65
CA SER A 207 5.94 -1.08 25.75
C SER A 207 7.45 -1.06 25.58
N TYR A 208 8.06 0.12 25.70
CA TYR A 208 9.51 0.22 25.72
C TYR A 208 10.07 -0.39 27.00
N LYS A 209 11.13 -1.20 26.84
CA LYS A 209 11.91 -1.78 27.94
C LYS A 209 13.29 -1.14 27.91
N ASP A 210 13.74 -0.61 29.04
CA ASP A 210 15.06 0.00 29.17
C ASP A 210 16.15 -0.97 28.70
N ILE A 211 17.02 -0.48 27.83
CA ILE A 211 18.13 -1.25 27.27
C ILE A 211 19.42 -0.82 28.01
N PRO A 212 20.07 -1.72 28.77
CA PRO A 212 21.28 -1.37 29.50
C PRO A 212 22.37 -0.80 28.59
N GLY A 213 22.98 0.31 29.01
CA GLY A 213 24.08 0.95 28.28
C GLY A 213 23.68 1.79 27.06
N VAL A 214 22.38 1.94 26.79
CA VAL A 214 21.87 2.78 25.69
C VAL A 214 21.66 4.22 26.17
N ARG A 215 22.07 5.20 25.36
CA ARG A 215 21.80 6.62 25.65
C ARG A 215 20.34 6.95 25.39
N VAL A 216 19.64 7.52 26.37
CA VAL A 216 18.26 7.99 26.20
C VAL A 216 18.25 9.52 26.02
N ILE A 217 17.57 10.01 24.98
CA ILE A 217 17.23 11.42 24.80
C ILE A 217 15.71 11.55 24.80
N ASP A 218 15.17 12.29 25.76
CA ASP A 218 13.75 12.58 25.87
C ASP A 218 13.43 13.96 25.28
N MET A 219 12.52 14.00 24.32
CA MET A 219 12.09 15.18 23.56
C MET A 219 10.63 15.56 23.86
N ARG A 220 9.97 14.87 24.80
CA ARG A 220 8.60 15.17 25.24
C ARG A 220 8.53 16.43 26.10
#